data_AF-A0AAE3QDF7-F1
#
_entry.id   AF-A0AAE3QDF7-F1
#
_cell.length_a   1.000
_cell.length_b   1.000
_cell.length_c   1.000
_cell.angle_alpha   90.00
_cell.angle_beta   90.00
_cell.angle_gamma   90.00
#
_symmetry.space_group_name_H-M   'P 1'
#
loop_
_entity.id
_entity.type
_entity.pdbx_description
1 polymer ?
#
loop_
_entity_poly.entity_id
_entity_poly.type
_entity_poly.pdbx_seq_one_letter_code
_entity_poly.pdbx_strand_id
1 'polypeptide(L)'
;MQITSDPTRKLSAATQPSIRECHVTPFPGRTAGGADRKAASTPPCIRIGPFCLYPAERRLLKNGRPVALGSRALDILTVLIENAGRVVTKQQLIAHVWQNVTVDEGCLRVHIANLRKVLGDGRDNARYIANVAGRGYSLVVPVGGSGHHAEVEATTEGRDASALPRHLSPLIGRDQDIGEVCKLMAALQMVTLCGPGGVGKTKVALAVATRIGNLFPDGVRFLDLGAQTGADAVSDILAAGLELAPNLADPTKAILACLRDKKMLLVLDCCEHVVEPAAALAESICREAPGVAVLATSREQLRVEGEHVYQLGSLGVPPEDAIISADNIRDYPSAQLFLDRAVAAGYCPDLTDDDANTVADICRRTDGIALALEFAAGRVAMLGLRATAALLGSRLNLQWKGRRTAMSRHQTLAATLDWSYELLSDLEAAVLRSLSLFPASFDLEDACHVAADRQGVAPRDVVEALGQLVIKSLVVADTRASTARYRLLVATRTYSRVKLVEAGEAAFAARRYVMYEDSLLEGLPGQPFYVADCRSRLEPRVEAAALQLNGCIAVRDRAAN
;
A
#
# COMPACT_ATOMS: atom_id res chain seq x y z
N MET A 1 -9.39 -31.92 56.39
CA MET A 1 -8.20 -32.35 57.14
C MET A 1 -6.98 -32.01 56.28
N GLN A 2 -6.24 -30.98 56.68
CA GLN A 2 -4.90 -30.66 56.13
C GLN A 2 -3.93 -31.81 56.42
N ILE A 3 -2.82 -31.90 55.67
CA ILE A 3 -1.44 -32.27 56.11
C ILE A 3 -0.53 -32.42 54.86
N THR A 4 0.34 -31.42 54.58
CA THR A 4 1.83 -31.42 54.56
C THR A 4 2.50 -32.15 53.37
N SER A 5 3.23 -31.50 52.45
CA SER A 5 4.58 -30.90 52.50
C SER A 5 5.78 -31.89 52.48
N ASP A 6 6.50 -31.89 51.35
CA ASP A 6 7.99 -31.76 51.21
C ASP A 6 8.92 -32.96 51.63
N PRO A 7 10.27 -32.90 51.45
CA PRO A 7 11.01 -33.50 50.33
C PRO A 7 12.18 -34.44 50.74
N THR A 8 13.08 -34.73 49.77
CA THR A 8 14.52 -35.10 49.89
C THR A 8 15.00 -36.56 50.10
N ARG A 9 15.65 -37.08 49.03
CA ARG A 9 17.08 -37.48 48.94
C ARG A 9 17.49 -38.97 49.11
N LYS A 10 18.39 -39.38 48.18
CA LYS A 10 19.55 -40.33 48.22
C LYS A 10 19.40 -41.57 47.31
N LEU A 11 20.40 -42.12 46.62
CA LEU A 11 21.79 -41.80 46.18
C LEU A 11 22.33 -43.05 45.43
N SER A 12 23.36 -42.88 44.57
CA SER A 12 24.34 -43.90 44.06
C SER A 12 24.24 -44.18 42.55
N ALA A 13 25.28 -44.33 41.71
CA ALA A 13 26.71 -43.99 41.67
C ALA A 13 27.27 -44.54 40.33
N ALA A 14 28.37 -43.93 39.83
CA ALA A 14 29.37 -44.47 38.87
C ALA A 14 28.97 -44.65 37.38
N THR A 15 29.80 -44.47 36.35
CA THR A 15 31.15 -43.92 36.11
C THR A 15 31.34 -43.87 34.56
N GLN A 16 31.99 -42.82 34.06
CA GLN A 16 32.50 -42.58 32.69
C GLN A 16 33.44 -43.71 32.17
N PRO A 17 33.71 -43.86 30.85
CA PRO A 17 34.77 -43.05 30.20
C PRO A 17 34.65 -42.81 28.68
N SER A 18 35.60 -41.99 28.20
CA SER A 18 35.78 -41.47 26.85
C SER A 18 37.03 -42.07 26.14
N ILE A 19 37.00 -42.00 24.80
CA ILE A 19 38.10 -41.78 23.81
C ILE A 19 39.29 -42.75 23.76
N ARG A 20 39.63 -43.24 22.55
CA ARG A 20 40.99 -43.11 21.93
C ARG A 20 41.08 -43.54 20.46
N GLU A 21 42.02 -42.86 19.79
CA GLU A 21 42.44 -42.81 18.39
C GLU A 21 43.05 -44.13 17.84
N CYS A 22 43.27 -44.22 16.52
CA CYS A 22 44.60 -44.56 15.97
C CYS A 22 44.73 -44.48 14.43
N HIS A 23 46.00 -44.32 14.05
CA HIS A 23 46.61 -43.83 12.80
C HIS A 23 46.68 -44.79 11.59
N VAL A 24 47.01 -44.15 10.46
CA VAL A 24 47.31 -44.56 9.06
C VAL A 24 48.71 -45.22 8.88
N THR A 25 48.92 -46.24 8.03
CA THR A 25 49.64 -46.37 6.68
C THR A 25 50.31 -47.79 6.58
N PRO A 26 50.92 -48.33 5.46
CA PRO A 26 51.21 -47.83 4.07
C PRO A 26 51.11 -48.83 2.83
N PHE A 27 51.18 -48.28 1.59
CA PHE A 27 51.76 -48.65 0.22
C PHE A 27 52.04 -50.12 -0.25
N PRO A 28 52.20 -50.48 -1.57
CA PRO A 28 52.93 -49.82 -2.72
C PRO A 28 52.21 -49.86 -4.11
N GLY A 29 52.64 -49.33 -5.27
CA GLY A 29 53.94 -48.89 -5.80
C GLY A 29 53.86 -48.22 -7.22
N ARG A 30 55.05 -47.88 -7.76
CA ARG A 30 55.46 -47.07 -8.94
C ARG A 30 55.01 -47.64 -10.32
N THR A 31 54.91 -46.88 -11.43
CA THR A 31 56.02 -46.36 -12.29
C THR A 31 55.67 -45.15 -13.18
N ALA A 32 56.73 -44.54 -13.72
CA ALA A 32 56.86 -43.27 -14.42
C ALA A 32 56.28 -43.16 -15.84
N GLY A 33 56.12 -41.91 -16.30
CA GLY A 33 56.26 -41.52 -17.72
C GLY A 33 55.04 -40.82 -18.32
N GLY A 34 55.22 -39.57 -18.77
CA GLY A 34 54.26 -38.89 -19.66
C GLY A 34 53.94 -37.48 -19.24
N ALA A 35 54.75 -36.53 -19.73
CA ALA A 35 54.37 -35.13 -19.76
C ALA A 35 53.19 -34.96 -20.72
N ASP A 36 51.98 -34.92 -20.18
CA ASP A 36 50.82 -34.36 -20.89
C ASP A 36 50.38 -33.11 -20.14
N ARG A 37 50.39 -31.99 -20.86
CA ARG A 37 49.77 -30.74 -20.43
C ARG A 37 48.28 -31.03 -20.23
N LYS A 38 47.87 -31.44 -19.03
CA LYS A 38 46.49 -31.34 -18.59
C LYS A 38 46.15 -29.86 -18.67
N ALA A 39 45.45 -29.48 -19.74
CA ALA A 39 44.68 -28.25 -19.77
C ALA A 39 43.97 -28.17 -18.42
N ALA A 40 44.34 -27.17 -17.61
CA ALA A 40 43.69 -26.92 -16.34
C ALA A 40 42.20 -26.81 -16.67
N SER A 41 41.42 -27.84 -16.31
CA SER A 41 39.98 -27.84 -16.48
C SER A 41 39.50 -26.64 -15.70
N THR A 42 39.21 -25.56 -16.42
CA THR A 42 38.77 -24.32 -15.82
C THR A 42 37.52 -24.67 -15.03
N PRO A 43 37.47 -24.38 -13.70
CA PRO A 43 36.33 -24.78 -12.90
C PRO A 43 35.05 -24.26 -13.58
N PRO A 44 33.98 -25.07 -13.66
CA PRO A 44 32.79 -24.75 -14.44
C PRO A 44 32.22 -23.42 -13.93
N CYS A 45 32.45 -22.36 -14.70
CA CYS A 45 31.97 -21.03 -14.38
C CYS A 45 30.62 -20.84 -15.07
N ILE A 46 29.62 -20.36 -14.33
CA ILE A 46 28.32 -20.05 -14.90
C ILE A 46 28.35 -18.60 -15.39
N ARG A 47 28.06 -18.39 -16.68
CA ARG A 47 28.12 -17.07 -17.31
C ARG A 47 26.76 -16.40 -17.35
N ILE A 48 26.75 -15.13 -16.94
CA ILE A 48 25.56 -14.26 -16.88
C ILE A 48 25.98 -12.88 -17.39
N GLY A 49 25.82 -12.64 -18.69
CA GLY A 49 26.35 -11.42 -19.33
C GLY A 49 27.86 -11.24 -19.05
N PRO A 50 28.31 -10.09 -18.51
CA PRO A 50 29.73 -9.84 -18.19
C PRO A 50 30.21 -10.55 -16.91
N PHE A 51 29.34 -11.30 -16.23
CA PHE A 51 29.65 -11.96 -14.97
C PHE A 51 29.98 -13.45 -15.14
N CYS A 52 30.95 -13.93 -14.37
CA CYS A 52 31.28 -15.35 -14.22
C CYS A 52 31.16 -15.72 -12.74
N LEU A 53 30.23 -16.61 -12.40
CA LEU A 53 30.08 -17.16 -11.06
C LEU A 53 30.84 -18.49 -10.96
N TYR A 54 31.64 -18.64 -9.90
CA TYR A 54 32.28 -19.90 -9.51
C TYR A 54 31.63 -20.38 -8.19
N PRO A 55 30.59 -21.22 -8.24
CA PRO A 55 29.82 -21.59 -7.05
C PRO A 55 30.68 -22.28 -5.97
N ALA A 56 31.56 -23.20 -6.37
CA ALA A 56 32.45 -23.93 -5.45
C ALA A 56 33.48 -23.00 -4.76
N GLU A 57 33.88 -21.92 -5.43
CA GLU A 57 34.82 -20.92 -4.88
C GLU A 57 34.11 -19.74 -4.20
N ARG A 58 32.76 -19.72 -4.22
CA ARG A 58 31.91 -18.61 -3.75
C ARG A 58 32.40 -17.25 -4.26
N ARG A 59 32.78 -17.20 -5.55
CA ARG A 59 33.41 -16.03 -6.17
C ARG A 59 32.65 -15.58 -7.40
N LEU A 60 32.39 -14.28 -7.50
CA LEU A 60 31.81 -13.62 -8.67
C LEU A 60 32.85 -12.70 -9.31
N LEU A 61 33.08 -12.86 -10.62
CA LEU A 61 33.92 -11.98 -11.41
C LEU A 61 33.07 -11.17 -12.39
N LYS A 62 33.39 -9.89 -12.61
CA LYS A 62 32.85 -9.06 -13.72
C LYS A 62 34.00 -8.70 -14.63
N ASN A 63 33.94 -9.10 -15.90
CA ASN A 63 35.04 -8.89 -16.87
C ASN A 63 36.42 -9.33 -16.32
N GLY A 64 36.45 -10.47 -15.61
CA GLY A 64 37.68 -11.02 -15.00
C GLY A 64 38.13 -10.38 -13.68
N ARG A 65 37.46 -9.33 -13.20
CA ARG A 65 37.79 -8.67 -11.91
C ARG A 65 36.87 -9.16 -10.78
N PRO A 66 37.39 -9.48 -9.57
CA PRO A 66 36.57 -9.87 -8.43
C PRO A 66 35.55 -8.80 -8.04
N VAL A 67 34.32 -9.24 -7.76
CA VAL A 67 33.24 -8.39 -7.28
C VAL A 67 32.86 -8.86 -5.87
N ALA A 68 32.94 -7.94 -4.90
CA ALA A 68 32.57 -8.23 -3.53
C ALA A 68 31.05 -8.41 -3.42
N LEU A 69 30.62 -9.63 -3.06
CA LEU A 69 29.23 -9.97 -2.82
C LEU A 69 29.14 -10.76 -1.50
N GLY A 70 28.22 -10.37 -0.62
CA GLY A 70 28.02 -11.07 0.65
C GLY A 70 27.52 -12.50 0.44
N SER A 71 27.83 -13.40 1.38
CA SER A 71 27.55 -14.84 1.29
C SER A 71 26.09 -15.16 0.92
N ARG A 72 25.12 -14.57 1.63
CA ARG A 72 23.69 -14.77 1.38
C ARG A 72 23.22 -14.24 0.03
N ALA A 73 23.79 -13.12 -0.44
CA ALA A 73 23.45 -12.57 -1.75
C ALA A 73 24.01 -13.45 -2.89
N LEU A 74 25.16 -14.10 -2.65
CA LEU A 74 25.70 -15.10 -3.56
C LEU A 74 24.84 -16.37 -3.58
N ASP A 75 24.33 -16.82 -2.43
CA ASP A 75 23.42 -17.98 -2.37
C ASP A 75 22.10 -17.70 -3.11
N ILE A 76 21.52 -16.50 -2.95
CA ILE A 76 20.35 -16.06 -3.74
C ILE A 76 20.64 -16.09 -5.23
N LEU A 77 21.80 -15.56 -5.64
CA LEU A 77 22.20 -15.53 -7.04
C LEU A 77 22.31 -16.96 -7.61
N THR A 78 22.89 -17.90 -6.87
CA THR A 78 22.97 -19.31 -7.26
C THR A 78 21.58 -19.92 -7.50
N VAL A 79 20.64 -19.74 -6.57
CA VAL A 79 19.27 -20.29 -6.72
C VAL A 79 18.55 -19.69 -7.94
N LEU A 80 18.74 -18.39 -8.20
CA LEU A 80 18.15 -17.71 -9.36
C LEU A 80 18.76 -18.18 -10.69
N ILE A 81 20.05 -18.57 -10.70
CA ILE A 81 20.73 -19.13 -11.86
C ILE A 81 20.25 -20.54 -12.16
N GLU A 82 20.13 -21.39 -11.13
CA GLU A 82 19.63 -22.76 -11.26
C GLU A 82 18.19 -22.79 -11.80
N ASN A 83 17.44 -21.70 -11.59
CA ASN A 83 16.07 -21.52 -12.05
C ASN A 83 15.95 -20.39 -13.09
N ALA A 84 17.00 -20.15 -13.89
CA ALA A 84 17.01 -19.06 -14.86
C ALA A 84 15.81 -19.14 -15.81
N GLY A 85 15.17 -17.99 -16.06
CA GLY A 85 13.94 -17.90 -16.83
C GLY A 85 12.67 -18.39 -16.12
N ARG A 86 12.77 -18.92 -14.88
CA ARG A 86 11.63 -19.33 -14.05
C ARG A 86 11.51 -18.46 -12.81
N VAL A 87 10.28 -18.26 -12.35
CA VAL A 87 10.00 -17.53 -11.12
C VAL A 87 10.28 -18.42 -9.92
N VAL A 88 11.25 -18.02 -9.10
CA VAL A 88 11.49 -18.62 -7.78
C VAL A 88 10.71 -17.85 -6.75
N THR A 89 9.86 -18.54 -6.00
CA THR A 89 9.03 -17.88 -4.99
C THR A 89 9.87 -17.32 -3.85
N LYS A 90 9.37 -16.26 -3.18
CA LYS A 90 10.04 -15.69 -2.01
C LYS A 90 10.23 -16.72 -0.90
N GLN A 91 9.25 -17.59 -0.70
CA GLN A 91 9.32 -18.67 0.28
C GLN A 91 10.39 -19.70 -0.08
N GLN A 92 10.54 -20.07 -1.35
CA GLN A 92 11.62 -20.95 -1.82
C GLN A 92 13.00 -20.31 -1.63
N LEU A 93 13.16 -19.02 -1.95
CA LEU A 93 14.42 -18.30 -1.72
C LEU A 93 14.77 -18.22 -0.23
N ILE A 94 13.79 -17.90 0.62
CA ILE A 94 13.99 -17.82 2.07
C ILE A 94 14.36 -19.20 2.64
N ALA A 95 13.60 -20.24 2.29
CA ALA A 95 13.85 -21.60 2.77
C ALA A 95 15.22 -22.14 2.33
N HIS A 96 15.63 -21.84 1.10
CA HIS A 96 16.88 -22.34 0.54
C HIS A 96 18.10 -21.57 1.06
N VAL A 97 18.01 -20.25 1.16
CA VAL A 97 19.14 -19.39 1.53
C VAL A 97 19.30 -19.24 3.04
N TRP A 98 18.23 -19.35 3.84
CA TRP A 98 18.27 -19.24 5.30
C TRP A 98 17.77 -20.52 5.98
N GLN A 99 18.41 -21.64 5.66
CA GLN A 99 18.16 -22.93 6.31
C GLN A 99 18.27 -22.77 7.84
N ASN A 100 17.19 -23.05 8.56
CA ASN A 100 17.05 -23.00 10.02
C ASN A 100 17.05 -21.60 10.67
N VAL A 101 16.78 -20.52 9.91
CA VAL A 101 16.61 -19.16 10.46
C VAL A 101 15.31 -18.55 9.96
N THR A 102 14.46 -18.06 10.87
CA THR A 102 13.23 -17.35 10.49
C THR A 102 13.58 -15.91 10.13
N VAL A 103 13.39 -15.54 8.88
CA VAL A 103 13.63 -14.19 8.35
C VAL A 103 12.38 -13.70 7.64
N ASP A 104 12.05 -12.43 7.85
CA ASP A 104 10.95 -11.78 7.16
C ASP A 104 11.32 -11.43 5.70
N GLU A 105 10.32 -11.18 4.86
CA GLU A 105 10.54 -10.84 3.45
C GLU A 105 11.37 -9.55 3.24
N GLY A 106 11.42 -8.66 4.24
CA GLY A 106 12.25 -7.45 4.21
C GLY A 106 13.75 -7.79 4.17
N CYS A 107 14.18 -8.83 4.88
CA CYS A 107 15.55 -9.33 4.80
C CYS A 107 15.90 -9.79 3.37
N LEU A 108 15.02 -10.57 2.73
CA LEU A 108 15.19 -10.99 1.33
C LEU A 108 15.27 -9.77 0.38
N ARG A 109 14.43 -8.75 0.59
CA ARG A 109 14.46 -7.51 -0.24
C ARG A 109 15.77 -6.75 -0.14
N VAL A 110 16.36 -6.64 1.05
CA VAL A 110 17.68 -5.99 1.23
C VAL A 110 18.77 -6.72 0.46
N HIS A 111 18.78 -8.05 0.51
CA HIS A 111 19.76 -8.84 -0.23
C HIS A 111 19.54 -8.81 -1.75
N ILE A 112 18.29 -8.80 -2.22
CA ILE A 112 17.97 -8.59 -3.64
C ILE A 112 18.40 -7.18 -4.09
N ALA A 113 18.17 -6.14 -3.30
CA ALA A 113 18.60 -4.78 -3.63
C ALA A 113 20.13 -4.67 -3.72
N ASN A 114 20.87 -5.29 -2.80
CA ASN A 114 22.33 -5.36 -2.86
C ASN A 114 22.81 -6.15 -4.08
N LEU A 115 22.18 -7.29 -4.39
CA LEU A 115 22.50 -8.09 -5.57
C LEU A 115 22.28 -7.29 -6.86
N ARG A 116 21.16 -6.57 -6.98
CA ARG A 116 20.88 -5.67 -8.10
C ARG A 116 21.94 -4.58 -8.26
N LYS A 117 22.31 -3.91 -7.16
CA LYS A 117 23.35 -2.88 -7.15
C LYS A 117 24.68 -3.42 -7.65
N VAL A 118 25.05 -4.64 -7.25
CA VAL A 118 26.29 -5.31 -7.66
C VAL A 118 26.27 -5.74 -9.13
N LEU A 119 25.13 -6.25 -9.61
CA LEU A 119 24.96 -6.64 -11.01
C LEU A 119 24.85 -5.42 -11.96
N GLY A 120 24.60 -4.23 -11.42
CA GLY A 120 24.25 -3.06 -12.22
C GLY A 120 22.85 -3.18 -12.83
N ASP A 121 21.96 -3.92 -12.18
CA ASP A 121 20.56 -4.09 -12.58
C ASP A 121 19.86 -2.72 -12.53
N GLY A 122 19.33 -2.28 -13.67
CA GLY A 122 18.75 -0.94 -13.85
C GLY A 122 19.76 0.16 -14.18
N ARG A 123 21.04 -0.16 -14.42
CA ARG A 123 22.03 0.77 -15.01
C ARG A 123 22.34 0.37 -16.45
N ASP A 124 22.49 1.34 -17.34
CA ASP A 124 22.81 1.12 -18.76
C ASP A 124 21.89 0.08 -19.45
N ASN A 125 20.58 0.11 -19.16
CA ASN A 125 19.55 -0.83 -19.63
C ASN A 125 19.80 -2.32 -19.32
N ALA A 126 20.75 -2.64 -18.43
CA ALA A 126 21.01 -4.01 -18.05
C ALA A 126 19.94 -4.47 -17.04
N ARG A 127 19.15 -5.49 -17.40
CA ARG A 127 18.13 -6.08 -16.50
C ARG A 127 18.46 -7.52 -16.20
N TYR A 128 18.81 -7.81 -14.94
CA TYR A 128 19.22 -9.15 -14.51
C TYR A 128 18.13 -9.87 -13.71
N ILE A 129 17.45 -9.18 -12.78
CA ILE A 129 16.49 -9.80 -11.87
C ILE A 129 15.11 -9.15 -12.01
N ALA A 130 14.16 -9.88 -12.58
CA ALA A 130 12.75 -9.46 -12.62
C ALA A 130 12.05 -9.79 -11.30
N ASN A 131 11.21 -8.86 -10.84
CA ASN A 131 10.25 -9.10 -9.76
C ASN A 131 8.90 -9.45 -10.38
N VAL A 132 8.36 -10.61 -10.03
CA VAL A 132 7.02 -11.02 -10.44
C VAL A 132 6.09 -10.81 -9.26
N ALA A 133 5.23 -9.79 -9.38
CA ALA A 133 4.37 -9.31 -8.31
C ALA A 133 3.60 -10.47 -7.65
N GLY A 134 3.67 -10.55 -6.32
CA GLY A 134 3.02 -11.58 -5.52
C GLY A 134 3.60 -13.00 -5.65
N ARG A 135 4.53 -13.26 -6.59
CA ARG A 135 5.07 -14.61 -6.85
C ARG A 135 6.52 -14.75 -6.39
N GLY A 136 7.43 -13.85 -6.79
CA GLY A 136 8.84 -13.99 -6.45
C GLY A 136 9.79 -13.29 -7.41
N TYR A 137 10.99 -13.86 -7.61
CA TYR A 137 12.04 -13.28 -8.43
C TYR A 137 12.47 -14.25 -9.54
N SER A 138 12.88 -13.72 -10.69
CA SER A 138 13.40 -14.50 -11.81
C SER A 138 14.67 -13.86 -12.34
N LEU A 139 15.67 -14.68 -12.67
CA LEU A 139 16.79 -14.23 -13.50
C LEU A 139 16.31 -14.16 -14.96
N VAL A 140 16.48 -13.01 -15.61
CA VAL A 140 15.91 -12.72 -16.95
C VAL A 140 16.95 -12.52 -18.04
N VAL A 141 18.15 -13.06 -17.83
CA VAL A 141 19.24 -13.05 -18.81
C VAL A 141 19.60 -14.48 -19.19
N PRO A 142 20.06 -14.74 -20.43
CA PRO A 142 20.52 -16.05 -20.85
C PRO A 142 21.68 -16.52 -19.97
N VAL A 143 21.54 -17.71 -19.38
CA VAL A 143 22.61 -18.35 -18.61
C VAL A 143 23.39 -19.27 -19.55
N GLY A 144 24.65 -18.92 -19.79
CA GLY A 144 25.56 -19.73 -20.60
C GLY A 144 26.29 -20.75 -19.74
N GLY A 145 25.94 -22.03 -19.90
CA GLY A 145 26.59 -23.17 -19.26
C GLY A 145 25.98 -24.47 -19.80
N SER A 146 26.82 -25.33 -20.36
CA SER A 146 26.50 -26.56 -21.07
C SER A 146 25.50 -27.51 -20.38
N GLY A 147 24.45 -27.90 -21.12
CA GLY A 147 23.88 -29.25 -21.07
C GLY A 147 22.39 -29.39 -20.71
N HIS A 148 21.60 -29.80 -21.72
CA HIS A 148 20.26 -30.45 -21.65
C HIS A 148 19.03 -29.55 -21.43
N HIS A 149 18.53 -28.97 -22.52
CA HIS A 149 17.11 -28.65 -22.65
C HIS A 149 16.43 -29.72 -23.50
N ALA A 150 15.73 -30.62 -22.82
CA ALA A 150 14.72 -31.47 -23.45
C ALA A 150 13.59 -30.58 -23.96
N GLU A 151 13.24 -30.75 -25.23
CA GLU A 151 12.00 -30.29 -25.82
C GLU A 151 10.83 -30.78 -24.98
N VAL A 152 10.02 -29.85 -24.50
CA VAL A 152 8.64 -30.14 -24.12
C VAL A 152 7.79 -29.35 -25.09
N GLU A 153 7.28 -30.05 -26.10
CA GLU A 153 6.19 -29.61 -26.95
C GLU A 153 5.01 -29.21 -26.04
N ALA A 154 4.75 -27.90 -25.97
CA ALA A 154 3.52 -27.39 -25.39
C ALA A 154 2.47 -27.41 -26.49
N THR A 155 1.57 -28.40 -26.40
CA THR A 155 0.33 -28.48 -27.16
C THR A 155 -0.43 -27.15 -27.04
N THR A 156 -0.81 -26.64 -28.20
CA THR A 156 -1.48 -25.35 -28.37
C THR A 156 -2.96 -25.53 -28.11
N GLU A 157 -3.40 -25.32 -26.88
CA GLU A 157 -4.82 -25.13 -26.54
C GLU A 157 -5.01 -23.77 -25.85
N GLY A 158 -5.89 -22.95 -26.45
CA GLY A 158 -6.41 -21.64 -26.03
C GLY A 158 -5.72 -20.91 -24.87
N ARG A 159 -4.82 -19.97 -25.18
CA ARG A 159 -4.40 -18.94 -24.21
C ARG A 159 -5.56 -17.96 -23.99
N ASP A 160 -6.25 -18.08 -22.87
CA ASP A 160 -7.12 -17.02 -22.35
C ASP A 160 -6.35 -15.70 -22.27
N ALA A 161 -6.84 -14.70 -22.99
CA ALA A 161 -6.29 -13.36 -22.98
C ALA A 161 -6.50 -12.70 -21.60
N SER A 162 -5.41 -12.53 -20.84
CA SER A 162 -5.26 -11.59 -19.72
C SER A 162 -6.26 -11.75 -18.55
N ALA A 163 -5.88 -12.57 -17.56
CA ALA A 163 -6.65 -12.74 -16.33
C ALA A 163 -6.57 -11.48 -15.44
N LEU A 164 -7.65 -10.69 -15.41
CA LEU A 164 -7.87 -9.68 -14.38
C LEU A 164 -7.66 -10.28 -12.98
N PRO A 165 -7.07 -9.53 -12.02
CA PRO A 165 -6.98 -9.97 -10.63
C PRO A 165 -8.35 -10.38 -10.08
N ARG A 166 -8.50 -11.64 -9.65
CA ARG A 166 -9.75 -12.14 -9.06
C ARG A 166 -9.90 -11.67 -7.62
N HIS A 167 -11.10 -11.25 -7.25
CA HIS A 167 -11.46 -10.98 -5.86
C HIS A 167 -11.96 -12.25 -5.17
N LEU A 168 -11.42 -12.52 -3.99
CA LEU A 168 -11.78 -13.68 -3.15
C LEU A 168 -12.97 -13.41 -2.22
N SER A 169 -13.56 -12.22 -2.31
CA SER A 169 -14.71 -11.82 -1.49
C SER A 169 -15.63 -10.92 -2.32
N PRO A 170 -16.94 -11.02 -2.13
CA PRO A 170 -17.90 -10.18 -2.84
C PRO A 170 -17.71 -8.70 -2.47
N LEU A 171 -18.00 -7.82 -3.44
CA LEU A 171 -18.12 -6.39 -3.18
C LEU A 171 -19.49 -6.12 -2.57
N ILE A 172 -19.53 -5.30 -1.52
CA ILE A 172 -20.74 -4.98 -0.76
C ILE A 172 -21.15 -3.55 -1.07
N GLY A 173 -22.42 -3.36 -1.45
CA GLY A 173 -23.03 -2.05 -1.70
C GLY A 173 -22.38 -1.21 -2.80
N ARG A 174 -21.87 -1.86 -3.85
CA ARG A 174 -21.23 -1.20 -5.01
C ARG A 174 -21.96 -1.44 -6.32
N ASP A 175 -23.12 -2.11 -6.30
CA ASP A 175 -23.84 -2.49 -7.53
C ASP A 175 -24.30 -1.29 -8.35
N GLN A 176 -24.75 -0.22 -7.68
CA GLN A 176 -25.12 1.03 -8.33
C GLN A 176 -23.89 1.69 -8.98
N ASP A 177 -22.79 1.87 -8.21
CA ASP A 177 -21.55 2.46 -8.70
C ASP A 177 -21.03 1.71 -9.94
N ILE A 178 -20.96 0.37 -9.85
CA ILE A 178 -20.53 -0.49 -10.95
C ILE A 178 -21.46 -0.31 -12.16
N GLY A 179 -22.77 -0.29 -11.94
CA GLY A 179 -23.76 -0.12 -12.99
C GLY A 179 -23.64 1.22 -13.73
N GLU A 180 -23.44 2.31 -12.99
CA GLU A 180 -23.25 3.65 -13.56
C GLU A 180 -21.95 3.76 -14.34
N VAL A 181 -20.83 3.26 -13.79
CA VAL A 181 -19.54 3.28 -14.50
C VAL A 181 -19.58 2.39 -15.74
N CYS A 182 -20.26 1.23 -15.71
CA CYS A 182 -20.45 0.41 -16.90
C CYS A 182 -21.22 1.16 -18.00
N LYS A 183 -22.23 1.96 -17.65
CA LYS A 183 -22.97 2.79 -18.61
C LYS A 183 -22.09 3.88 -19.21
N LEU A 184 -21.27 4.53 -18.39
CA LEU A 184 -20.30 5.54 -18.84
C LEU A 184 -19.29 4.93 -19.82
N MET A 185 -18.70 3.79 -19.46
CA MET A 185 -17.73 3.08 -20.31
C MET A 185 -18.31 2.54 -21.62
N ALA A 186 -19.64 2.42 -21.72
CA ALA A 186 -20.29 2.06 -22.98
C ALA A 186 -20.39 3.23 -23.96
N ALA A 187 -20.28 4.47 -23.48
CA ALA A 187 -20.43 5.70 -24.27
C ALA A 187 -19.15 6.53 -24.38
N LEU A 188 -18.20 6.36 -23.46
CA LEU A 188 -17.03 7.20 -23.29
C LEU A 188 -15.74 6.38 -23.34
N GLN A 189 -14.68 6.98 -23.88
CA GLN A 189 -13.35 6.34 -23.93
C GLN A 189 -12.53 6.56 -22.67
N MET A 190 -12.80 7.61 -21.88
CA MET A 190 -11.99 7.96 -20.72
C MET A 190 -12.86 8.17 -19.50
N VAL A 191 -12.73 7.28 -18.51
CA VAL A 191 -13.39 7.42 -17.21
C VAL A 191 -12.36 7.28 -16.10
N THR A 192 -12.35 8.22 -15.16
CA THR A 192 -11.51 8.17 -13.96
C THR A 192 -12.39 7.98 -12.73
N LEU A 193 -12.16 6.90 -11.98
CA LEU A 193 -12.69 6.71 -10.64
C LEU A 193 -11.85 7.54 -9.66
N CYS A 194 -12.42 8.62 -9.15
CA CYS A 194 -11.80 9.48 -8.14
C CYS A 194 -12.39 9.21 -6.75
N GLY A 195 -11.61 9.46 -5.69
CA GLY A 195 -12.11 9.36 -4.33
C GLY A 195 -11.02 9.05 -3.29
N PRO A 196 -11.38 8.97 -2.00
CA PRO A 196 -10.41 8.85 -0.91
C PRO A 196 -9.64 7.53 -0.91
N GLY A 197 -8.54 7.51 -0.14
CA GLY A 197 -7.75 6.31 0.11
C GLY A 197 -8.58 5.21 0.76
N GLY A 198 -8.46 3.97 0.28
CA GLY A 198 -9.14 2.82 0.90
C GLY A 198 -10.66 2.75 0.67
N VAL A 199 -11.24 3.63 -0.15
CA VAL A 199 -12.69 3.62 -0.47
C VAL A 199 -13.13 2.43 -1.34
N GLY A 200 -12.19 1.85 -2.10
CA GLY A 200 -12.42 0.66 -2.93
C GLY A 200 -12.33 0.87 -4.44
N LYS A 201 -11.76 1.98 -4.92
CA LYS A 201 -11.61 2.30 -6.36
C LYS A 201 -11.10 1.13 -7.20
N THR A 202 -9.99 0.51 -6.82
CA THR A 202 -9.40 -0.65 -7.51
C THR A 202 -10.38 -1.83 -7.59
N LYS A 203 -11.11 -2.12 -6.50
CA LYS A 203 -12.10 -3.22 -6.49
C LYS A 203 -13.25 -2.92 -7.44
N VAL A 204 -13.74 -1.67 -7.46
CA VAL A 204 -14.81 -1.24 -8.38
C VAL A 204 -14.32 -1.28 -9.82
N ALA A 205 -13.12 -0.78 -10.11
CA ALA A 205 -12.54 -0.81 -11.46
C ALA A 205 -12.44 -2.24 -12.02
N LEU A 206 -11.95 -3.17 -11.21
CA LEU A 206 -11.84 -4.58 -11.58
C LEU A 206 -13.22 -5.24 -11.78
N ALA A 207 -14.20 -4.91 -10.95
CA ALA A 207 -15.58 -5.40 -11.11
C ALA A 207 -16.23 -4.86 -12.39
N VAL A 208 -16.06 -3.58 -12.70
CA VAL A 208 -16.49 -2.96 -13.97
C VAL A 208 -15.81 -3.66 -15.14
N ALA A 209 -14.49 -3.76 -15.13
CA ALA A 209 -13.70 -4.37 -16.18
C ALA A 209 -14.08 -5.84 -16.43
N THR A 210 -14.40 -6.59 -15.37
CA THR A 210 -14.91 -7.96 -15.47
C THR A 210 -16.30 -7.99 -16.12
N ARG A 211 -17.18 -7.04 -15.79
CA ARG A 211 -18.56 -6.98 -16.29
C ARG A 211 -18.65 -6.56 -17.76
N ILE A 212 -17.80 -5.64 -18.20
CA ILE A 212 -17.81 -5.10 -19.57
C ILE A 212 -16.75 -5.72 -20.48
N GLY A 213 -15.92 -6.64 -19.99
CA GLY A 213 -14.80 -7.20 -20.74
C GLY A 213 -15.20 -7.81 -22.09
N ASN A 214 -16.40 -8.39 -22.18
CA ASN A 214 -16.93 -8.96 -23.42
C ASN A 214 -17.21 -7.92 -24.53
N LEU A 215 -17.25 -6.62 -24.20
CA LEU A 215 -17.38 -5.54 -25.19
C LEU A 215 -16.06 -5.25 -25.92
N PHE A 216 -14.94 -5.77 -25.41
CA PHE A 216 -13.59 -5.50 -25.88
C PHE A 216 -12.97 -6.81 -26.43
N PRO A 217 -13.12 -7.11 -27.73
CA PRO A 217 -12.66 -8.37 -28.32
C PRO A 217 -11.14 -8.58 -28.26
N ASP A 218 -10.36 -7.49 -28.19
CA ASP A 218 -8.91 -7.56 -27.99
C ASP A 218 -8.51 -7.72 -26.51
N GLY A 219 -9.51 -7.77 -25.63
CA GLY A 219 -9.40 -8.09 -24.21
C GLY A 219 -9.27 -6.88 -23.30
N VAL A 220 -8.95 -7.18 -22.05
CA VAL A 220 -8.74 -6.19 -20.98
C VAL A 220 -7.31 -6.26 -20.48
N ARG A 221 -6.67 -5.13 -20.16
CA ARG A 221 -5.35 -5.08 -19.53
C ARG A 221 -5.41 -4.26 -18.24
N PHE A 222 -4.88 -4.82 -17.16
CA PHE A 222 -4.78 -4.15 -15.86
C PHE A 222 -3.34 -3.76 -15.56
N LEU A 223 -3.12 -2.49 -15.22
CA LEU A 223 -1.83 -1.92 -14.90
C LEU A 223 -1.85 -1.37 -13.47
N ASP A 224 -1.13 -2.02 -12.55
CA ASP A 224 -0.87 -1.48 -11.21
C ASP A 224 0.30 -0.50 -11.26
N LEU A 225 0.01 0.80 -11.25
CA LEU A 225 1.04 1.83 -11.24
C LEU A 225 1.57 2.06 -9.82
N GLY A 226 0.83 1.70 -8.78
CA GLY A 226 1.15 2.08 -7.40
C GLY A 226 2.39 1.42 -6.80
N ALA A 227 3.09 0.53 -7.50
CA ALA A 227 4.34 -0.08 -7.04
C ALA A 227 5.60 0.67 -7.53
N GLN A 228 5.43 1.76 -8.28
CA GLN A 228 6.49 2.31 -9.12
C GLN A 228 6.90 3.72 -8.68
N THR A 229 8.15 4.06 -8.97
CA THR A 229 8.74 5.37 -8.71
C THR A 229 9.46 5.82 -9.98
N GLY A 230 8.90 6.81 -10.70
CA GLY A 230 9.51 7.42 -11.89
C GLY A 230 8.53 7.63 -13.05
N ALA A 231 8.64 8.77 -13.74
CA ALA A 231 7.72 9.18 -14.81
C ALA A 231 7.81 8.29 -16.07
N ASP A 232 9.01 7.84 -16.44
CA ASP A 232 9.24 6.97 -17.61
C ASP A 232 8.70 5.54 -17.40
N ALA A 233 8.35 5.18 -16.17
CA ALA A 233 7.90 3.84 -15.83
C ALA A 233 6.51 3.51 -16.42
N VAL A 234 5.63 4.50 -16.64
CA VAL A 234 4.23 4.24 -17.04
C VAL A 234 4.15 3.64 -18.45
N SER A 235 4.81 4.26 -19.43
CA SER A 235 4.85 3.73 -20.80
C SER A 235 5.56 2.38 -20.85
N ASP A 236 6.65 2.18 -20.11
CA ASP A 236 7.35 0.89 -20.07
C ASP A 236 6.49 -0.24 -19.49
N ILE A 237 5.70 0.04 -18.46
CA ILE A 237 4.77 -0.94 -17.86
C ILE A 237 3.68 -1.30 -18.86
N LEU A 238 3.11 -0.31 -19.55
CA LEU A 238 2.09 -0.57 -20.55
C LEU A 238 2.66 -1.35 -21.73
N ALA A 239 3.84 -0.98 -22.22
CA ALA A 239 4.52 -1.73 -23.27
C ALA A 239 4.75 -3.19 -22.85
N ALA A 240 5.21 -3.44 -21.63
CA ALA A 240 5.38 -4.79 -21.10
C ALA A 240 4.03 -5.54 -20.94
N GLY A 241 2.98 -4.86 -20.48
CA GLY A 241 1.63 -5.43 -20.35
C GLY A 241 0.95 -5.72 -21.69
N LEU A 242 1.37 -5.04 -22.75
CA LEU A 242 1.00 -5.30 -24.14
C LEU A 242 1.94 -6.30 -24.83
N GLU A 243 2.88 -6.90 -24.09
CA GLU A 243 3.87 -7.86 -24.60
C GLU A 243 4.74 -7.30 -25.74
N LEU A 244 5.00 -5.99 -25.72
CA LEU A 244 5.92 -5.35 -26.66
C LEU A 244 7.38 -5.67 -26.30
N ALA A 245 8.26 -5.55 -27.29
CA ALA A 245 9.69 -5.79 -27.09
C ALA A 245 10.26 -4.90 -25.96
N PRO A 246 11.18 -5.41 -25.13
CA PRO A 246 11.84 -4.60 -24.12
C PRO A 246 12.78 -3.55 -24.76
N ASN A 247 13.07 -2.47 -24.04
CA ASN A 247 14.04 -1.42 -24.42
C ASN A 247 13.69 -0.70 -25.74
N LEU A 248 12.41 -0.38 -25.96
CA LEU A 248 11.98 0.43 -27.08
C LEU A 248 12.60 1.82 -27.00
N ALA A 249 13.11 2.33 -28.12
CA ALA A 249 13.63 3.70 -28.19
C ALA A 249 12.53 4.75 -27.94
N ASP A 250 11.29 4.41 -28.31
CA ASP A 250 10.08 5.22 -28.06
C ASP A 250 8.92 4.27 -27.69
N PRO A 251 8.75 3.95 -26.39
CA PRO A 251 7.69 3.07 -25.91
C PRO A 251 6.29 3.58 -26.26
N THR A 252 6.06 4.90 -26.16
CA THR A 252 4.75 5.52 -26.43
C THR A 252 4.34 5.30 -27.87
N LYS A 253 5.22 5.58 -28.84
CA LYS A 253 4.91 5.36 -30.26
C LYS A 253 4.61 3.89 -30.58
N ALA A 254 5.35 2.96 -29.98
CA ALA A 254 5.11 1.53 -30.16
C ALA A 254 3.77 1.08 -29.56
N ILE A 255 3.39 1.61 -28.40
CA ILE A 255 2.07 1.38 -27.78
C ILE A 255 0.96 1.86 -28.70
N LEU A 256 1.04 3.10 -29.20
CA LEU A 256 0.01 3.67 -30.06
C LEU A 256 -0.13 2.88 -31.37
N ALA A 257 0.99 2.47 -31.97
CA ALA A 257 0.97 1.59 -33.14
C ALA A 257 0.32 0.22 -32.85
N CYS A 258 0.55 -0.35 -31.67
CA CYS A 258 -0.04 -1.62 -31.23
C CYS A 258 -1.55 -1.51 -30.96
N LEU A 259 -2.00 -0.34 -30.48
CA LEU A 259 -3.38 -0.12 -30.03
C LEU A 259 -4.30 0.45 -31.11
N ARG A 260 -3.75 1.08 -32.16
CA ARG A 260 -4.49 1.83 -33.19
C ARG A 260 -5.73 1.10 -33.74
N ASP A 261 -5.59 -0.18 -34.06
CA ASP A 261 -6.66 -0.98 -34.69
C ASP A 261 -7.37 -1.93 -33.70
N LYS A 262 -7.14 -1.77 -32.39
CA LYS A 262 -7.69 -2.64 -31.34
C LYS A 262 -8.93 -2.03 -30.68
N LYS A 263 -9.83 -2.92 -30.26
CA LYS A 263 -10.92 -2.67 -29.31
C LYS A 263 -10.60 -3.31 -27.96
N MET A 264 -9.96 -2.54 -27.10
CA MET A 264 -9.37 -2.99 -25.83
C MET A 264 -9.77 -2.07 -24.67
N LEU A 265 -9.90 -2.63 -23.47
CA LEU A 265 -10.02 -1.86 -22.23
C LEU A 265 -8.69 -1.85 -21.48
N LEU A 266 -8.19 -0.65 -21.17
CA LEU A 266 -7.04 -0.45 -20.30
C LEU A 266 -7.52 0.02 -18.92
N VAL A 267 -7.13 -0.68 -17.86
CA VAL A 267 -7.37 -0.28 -16.47
C VAL A 267 -6.06 0.24 -15.89
N LEU A 268 -5.97 1.55 -15.63
CA LEU A 268 -4.82 2.20 -15.03
C LEU A 268 -5.08 2.40 -13.54
N ASP A 269 -4.45 1.61 -12.67
CA ASP A 269 -4.71 1.65 -11.24
C ASP A 269 -3.65 2.46 -10.48
N CYS A 270 -4.10 3.27 -9.53
CA CYS A 270 -3.29 4.10 -8.63
C CYS A 270 -2.48 5.20 -9.32
N CYS A 271 -3.10 5.99 -10.20
CA CYS A 271 -2.43 7.05 -10.97
C CYS A 271 -1.95 8.24 -10.12
N GLU A 272 -2.36 8.40 -8.86
CA GLU A 272 -2.14 9.62 -8.06
C GLU A 272 -0.68 10.06 -7.82
N HIS A 273 0.30 9.21 -8.08
CA HIS A 273 1.73 9.52 -7.92
C HIS A 273 2.45 9.69 -9.27
N VAL A 274 1.75 9.44 -10.37
CA VAL A 274 2.20 9.49 -11.76
C VAL A 274 1.12 10.14 -12.62
N VAL A 275 0.42 11.15 -12.06
CA VAL A 275 -0.76 11.76 -12.69
C VAL A 275 -0.40 12.34 -14.05
N GLU A 276 0.67 13.11 -14.13
CA GLU A 276 1.12 13.77 -15.37
C GLU A 276 1.49 12.76 -16.48
N PRO A 277 2.39 11.78 -16.25
CA PRO A 277 2.71 10.80 -17.30
C PRO A 277 1.52 9.86 -17.63
N ALA A 278 0.68 9.51 -16.65
CA ALA A 278 -0.52 8.71 -16.92
C ALA A 278 -1.55 9.49 -17.75
N ALA A 279 -1.74 10.78 -17.45
CA ALA A 279 -2.60 11.68 -18.20
C ALA A 279 -2.13 11.82 -19.66
N ALA A 280 -0.85 12.14 -19.87
CA ALA A 280 -0.28 12.30 -21.21
C ALA A 280 -0.42 11.02 -22.07
N LEU A 281 -0.18 9.84 -21.47
CA LEU A 281 -0.34 8.57 -22.15
C LEU A 281 -1.81 8.24 -22.45
N ALA A 282 -2.71 8.44 -21.48
CA ALA A 282 -4.14 8.19 -21.66
C ALA A 282 -4.74 9.09 -22.74
N GLU A 283 -4.39 10.38 -22.76
CA GLU A 283 -4.83 11.32 -23.78
C GLU A 283 -4.35 10.91 -25.18
N SER A 284 -3.07 10.54 -25.31
CA SER A 284 -2.50 10.07 -26.58
C SER A 284 -3.20 8.81 -27.09
N ILE A 285 -3.50 7.85 -26.20
CA ILE A 285 -4.22 6.63 -26.53
C ILE A 285 -5.64 6.93 -26.99
N CYS A 286 -6.39 7.75 -26.24
CA CYS A 286 -7.77 8.08 -26.60
C CYS A 286 -7.85 8.79 -27.96
N ARG A 287 -6.85 9.62 -28.29
CA ARG A 287 -6.78 10.35 -29.56
C ARG A 287 -6.40 9.48 -30.75
N GLU A 288 -5.43 8.58 -30.61
CA GLU A 288 -4.87 7.81 -31.73
C GLU A 288 -5.42 6.39 -31.87
N ALA A 289 -6.09 5.87 -30.85
CA ALA A 289 -6.69 4.53 -30.82
C ALA A 289 -8.17 4.61 -30.41
N PRO A 290 -9.09 5.00 -31.33
CA PRO A 290 -10.50 5.25 -31.01
C PRO A 290 -11.27 4.01 -30.55
N GLY A 291 -10.74 2.80 -30.79
CA GLY A 291 -11.30 1.55 -30.27
C GLY A 291 -10.90 1.25 -28.81
N VAL A 292 -9.93 1.97 -28.25
CA VAL A 292 -9.42 1.73 -26.90
C VAL A 292 -10.13 2.64 -25.91
N ALA A 293 -10.57 2.04 -24.80
CA ALA A 293 -11.11 2.75 -23.66
C ALA A 293 -10.17 2.62 -22.44
N VAL A 294 -10.14 3.64 -21.61
CA VAL A 294 -9.29 3.78 -20.43
C VAL A 294 -10.18 4.00 -19.20
N LEU A 295 -10.03 3.11 -18.23
CA LEU A 295 -10.60 3.22 -16.89
C LEU A 295 -9.47 3.46 -15.89
N ALA A 296 -9.32 4.69 -15.41
CA ALA A 296 -8.30 5.05 -14.45
C ALA A 296 -8.83 5.00 -13.01
N THR A 297 -7.97 4.69 -12.03
CA THR A 297 -8.23 4.92 -10.61
C THR A 297 -7.20 5.90 -10.07
N SER A 298 -7.69 6.93 -9.38
CA SER A 298 -6.83 7.99 -8.83
C SER A 298 -7.51 8.65 -7.64
N ARG A 299 -6.75 9.44 -6.88
CA ARG A 299 -7.32 10.31 -5.84
C ARG A 299 -7.79 11.64 -6.39
N GLU A 300 -7.14 12.11 -7.44
CA GLU A 300 -7.45 13.34 -8.16
C GLU A 300 -7.69 13.04 -9.64
N GLN A 301 -8.26 14.03 -10.34
CA GLN A 301 -8.57 13.92 -11.77
C GLN A 301 -7.28 13.95 -12.60
N LEU A 302 -7.25 13.26 -13.74
CA LEU A 302 -6.10 13.30 -14.65
C LEU A 302 -6.06 14.59 -15.48
N ARG A 303 -7.21 15.27 -15.63
CA ARG A 303 -7.40 16.51 -16.39
C ARG A 303 -7.02 16.39 -17.86
N VAL A 304 -7.46 15.30 -18.49
CA VAL A 304 -7.25 15.05 -19.93
C VAL A 304 -8.49 15.39 -20.75
N GLU A 305 -8.30 15.71 -22.03
CA GLU A 305 -9.41 15.91 -22.96
C GLU A 305 -10.32 14.67 -23.03
N GLY A 306 -11.63 14.87 -22.88
CA GLY A 306 -12.61 13.78 -22.89
C GLY A 306 -12.72 12.96 -21.60
N GLU A 307 -12.03 13.34 -20.52
CA GLU A 307 -12.15 12.69 -19.21
C GLU A 307 -13.54 12.87 -18.62
N HIS A 308 -14.16 11.74 -18.23
CA HIS A 308 -15.31 11.75 -17.33
C HIS A 308 -14.90 11.28 -15.93
N VAL A 309 -15.10 12.14 -14.95
CA VAL A 309 -14.74 11.86 -13.56
C VAL A 309 -15.94 11.29 -12.83
N TYR A 310 -15.83 10.04 -12.38
CA TYR A 310 -16.81 9.41 -11.51
C TYR A 310 -16.31 9.47 -10.06
N GLN A 311 -17.01 10.24 -9.22
CA GLN A 311 -16.67 10.40 -7.81
C GLN A 311 -17.18 9.20 -7.01
N LEU A 312 -16.28 8.30 -6.63
CA LEU A 312 -16.60 7.15 -5.82
C LEU A 312 -16.63 7.53 -4.33
N GLY A 313 -17.84 7.65 -3.80
CA GLY A 313 -18.09 7.94 -2.39
C GLY A 313 -17.80 6.77 -1.44
N SER A 314 -17.77 7.09 -0.14
CA SER A 314 -17.83 6.09 0.94
C SER A 314 -19.09 5.22 0.87
N LEU A 315 -19.07 4.08 1.55
CA LEU A 315 -20.27 3.25 1.70
C LEU A 315 -21.32 4.00 2.52
N GLY A 316 -22.60 3.78 2.19
CA GLY A 316 -23.71 4.36 2.94
C GLY A 316 -23.65 3.99 4.43
N VAL A 317 -23.74 5.00 5.29
CA VAL A 317 -23.72 4.87 6.75
C VAL A 317 -25.10 5.14 7.35
N PRO A 318 -25.43 4.54 8.49
CA PRO A 318 -26.66 4.87 9.20
C PRO A 318 -26.68 6.35 9.63
N PRO A 319 -27.72 7.14 9.25
CA PRO A 319 -27.89 8.52 9.70
C PRO A 319 -27.89 8.65 11.24
N GLU A 320 -27.62 9.84 11.77
CA GLU A 320 -27.62 10.09 13.22
C GLU A 320 -29.02 10.04 13.84
N ASP A 321 -30.03 10.43 13.08
CA ASP A 321 -31.44 10.48 13.46
C ASP A 321 -32.21 9.19 13.14
N ALA A 322 -31.56 8.21 12.51
CA ALA A 322 -32.17 6.93 12.20
C ALA A 322 -32.36 6.06 13.45
N ILE A 323 -33.53 5.41 13.55
CA ILE A 323 -33.79 4.41 14.59
C ILE A 323 -33.11 3.11 14.18
N ILE A 324 -32.06 2.73 14.90
CA ILE A 324 -31.25 1.54 14.59
C ILE A 324 -31.63 0.37 15.52
N SER A 325 -31.79 -0.80 14.90
CA SER A 325 -32.08 -2.07 15.57
C SER A 325 -31.24 -3.19 14.94
N ALA A 326 -31.21 -4.35 15.60
CA ALA A 326 -30.55 -5.54 15.07
C ALA A 326 -31.10 -5.97 13.69
N ASP A 327 -32.37 -5.70 13.42
CA ASP A 327 -33.06 -6.10 12.19
C ASP A 327 -32.69 -5.22 10.99
N ASN A 328 -32.50 -3.91 11.19
CA ASN A 328 -32.30 -2.95 10.08
C ASN A 328 -30.85 -2.52 9.86
N ILE A 329 -29.94 -2.80 10.80
CA ILE A 329 -28.54 -2.33 10.69
C ILE A 329 -27.83 -2.87 9.44
N ARG A 330 -28.21 -4.05 8.96
CA ARG A 330 -27.62 -4.69 7.76
C ARG A 330 -28.07 -4.04 6.44
N ASP A 331 -29.08 -3.19 6.45
CA ASP A 331 -29.53 -2.46 5.25
C ASP A 331 -28.49 -1.41 4.79
N TYR A 332 -27.58 -1.03 5.69
CA TYR A 332 -26.50 -0.10 5.40
C TYR A 332 -25.24 -0.84 4.93
N PRO A 333 -24.71 -0.56 3.72
CA PRO A 333 -23.55 -1.25 3.19
C PRO A 333 -22.30 -1.20 4.06
N SER A 334 -22.09 -0.09 4.78
CA SER A 334 -20.96 0.04 5.72
C SER A 334 -21.06 -0.96 6.88
N ALA A 335 -22.25 -1.14 7.45
CA ALA A 335 -22.50 -2.09 8.52
C ALA A 335 -22.45 -3.53 8.03
N GLN A 336 -23.00 -3.82 6.85
CA GLN A 336 -22.89 -5.13 6.22
C GLN A 336 -21.42 -5.53 6.02
N LEU A 337 -20.60 -4.63 5.44
CA LEU A 337 -19.16 -4.87 5.28
C LEU A 337 -18.48 -5.10 6.64
N PHE A 338 -18.73 -4.25 7.63
CA PHE A 338 -18.12 -4.37 8.95
C PHE A 338 -18.44 -5.71 9.61
N LEU A 339 -19.72 -6.08 9.65
CA LEU A 339 -20.18 -7.33 10.26
C LEU A 339 -19.60 -8.55 9.53
N ASP A 340 -19.63 -8.56 8.19
CA ASP A 340 -19.07 -9.67 7.42
C ASP A 340 -17.56 -9.84 7.67
N ARG A 341 -16.83 -8.73 7.84
CA ARG A 341 -15.40 -8.78 8.16
C ARG A 341 -15.14 -9.15 9.62
N ALA A 342 -16.01 -8.74 10.54
CA ALA A 342 -15.90 -9.11 11.95
C ALA A 342 -16.13 -10.61 12.12
N VAL A 343 -17.15 -11.15 11.46
CA VAL A 343 -17.45 -12.60 11.45
C VAL A 343 -16.29 -13.38 10.86
N ALA A 344 -15.74 -12.94 9.72
CA ALA A 344 -14.55 -13.56 9.13
C ALA A 344 -13.31 -13.50 10.05
N ALA A 345 -13.26 -12.55 10.99
CA ALA A 345 -12.21 -12.43 12.00
C ALA A 345 -12.51 -13.20 13.30
N GLY A 346 -13.62 -13.95 13.37
CA GLY A 346 -13.98 -14.79 14.52
C GLY A 346 -15.00 -14.17 15.47
N TYR A 347 -15.65 -13.06 15.12
CA TYR A 347 -16.80 -12.54 15.86
C TYR A 347 -18.02 -13.44 15.68
N CYS A 348 -18.69 -13.82 16.76
CA CYS A 348 -19.96 -14.54 16.70
C CYS A 348 -21.10 -13.51 16.75
N PRO A 349 -21.92 -13.38 15.70
CA PRO A 349 -22.96 -12.37 15.65
C PRO A 349 -24.20 -12.88 16.38
N ASP A 350 -24.37 -12.47 17.63
CA ASP A 350 -25.68 -12.38 18.28
C ASP A 350 -25.92 -10.90 18.57
N LEU A 351 -26.51 -10.20 17.59
CA LEU A 351 -26.63 -8.74 17.62
C LEU A 351 -27.85 -8.33 18.45
N THR A 352 -27.61 -7.63 19.55
CA THR A 352 -28.67 -6.90 20.25
C THR A 352 -28.90 -5.53 19.60
N ASP A 353 -30.00 -4.85 19.94
CA ASP A 353 -30.25 -3.48 19.48
C ASP A 353 -29.16 -2.50 19.95
N ASP A 354 -28.57 -2.72 21.13
CA ASP A 354 -27.45 -1.93 21.63
C ASP A 354 -26.18 -2.16 20.81
N ASP A 355 -25.90 -3.41 20.42
CA ASP A 355 -24.80 -3.73 19.52
C ASP A 355 -25.01 -3.08 18.15
N ALA A 356 -26.24 -3.08 17.63
CA ALA A 356 -26.58 -2.42 16.38
C ALA A 356 -26.29 -0.91 16.42
N ASN A 357 -26.64 -0.25 17.53
CA ASN A 357 -26.30 1.16 17.76
C ASN A 357 -24.78 1.39 17.84
N THR A 358 -24.05 0.46 18.47
CA THR A 358 -22.58 0.51 18.51
C THR A 358 -21.96 0.32 17.11
N VAL A 359 -22.49 -0.59 16.30
CA VAL A 359 -22.08 -0.79 14.90
C VAL A 359 -22.34 0.47 14.07
N ALA A 360 -23.50 1.12 14.28
CA ALA A 360 -23.81 2.38 13.62
C ALA A 360 -22.81 3.49 13.99
N ASP A 361 -22.42 3.61 15.27
CA ASP A 361 -21.36 4.54 15.72
C ASP A 361 -20.02 4.26 15.02
N ILE A 362 -19.62 2.99 14.95
CA ILE A 362 -18.40 2.57 14.24
C ILE A 362 -18.46 2.97 12.76
N CYS A 363 -19.59 2.74 12.08
CA CYS A 363 -19.77 3.08 10.67
C CYS A 363 -19.66 4.58 10.42
N ARG A 364 -20.30 5.40 11.28
CA ARG A 364 -20.21 6.87 11.21
C ARG A 364 -18.78 7.36 11.47
N ARG A 365 -18.12 6.86 12.52
CA ARG A 365 -16.75 7.28 12.88
C ARG A 365 -15.66 6.81 11.94
N THR A 366 -15.94 5.80 11.12
CA THR A 366 -15.07 5.38 10.02
C THR A 366 -15.43 6.07 8.70
N ASP A 367 -16.42 6.96 8.71
CA ASP A 367 -16.94 7.68 7.53
C ASP A 367 -17.35 6.72 6.39
N GLY A 368 -17.73 5.48 6.69
CA GLY A 368 -18.03 4.46 5.69
C GLY A 368 -16.84 4.07 4.79
N ILE A 369 -15.61 4.42 5.15
CA ILE A 369 -14.40 4.06 4.39
C ILE A 369 -14.16 2.56 4.53
N ALA A 370 -14.29 1.83 3.42
CA ALA A 370 -14.24 0.37 3.39
C ALA A 370 -12.98 -0.21 4.08
N LEU A 371 -11.81 0.38 3.82
CA LEU A 371 -10.56 -0.07 4.46
C LEU A 371 -10.53 0.19 5.98
N ALA A 372 -11.08 1.32 6.42
CA ALA A 372 -11.17 1.63 7.85
C ALA A 372 -12.13 0.67 8.59
N LEU A 373 -13.25 0.32 7.95
CA LEU A 373 -14.18 -0.71 8.43
C LEU A 373 -13.50 -2.08 8.51
N GLU A 374 -12.73 -2.48 7.49
CA GLU A 374 -11.95 -3.73 7.50
C GLU A 374 -10.96 -3.78 8.68
N PHE A 375 -10.25 -2.68 8.97
CA PHE A 375 -9.32 -2.63 10.11
C PHE A 375 -10.04 -2.69 11.47
N ALA A 376 -11.16 -1.98 11.62
CA ALA A 376 -11.94 -1.98 12.86
C ALA A 376 -12.56 -3.36 13.11
N ALA A 377 -13.15 -3.97 12.08
CA ALA A 377 -13.78 -5.28 12.15
C ALA A 377 -12.80 -6.36 12.62
N GLY A 378 -11.53 -6.31 12.18
CA GLY A 378 -10.48 -7.22 12.62
C GLY A 378 -10.10 -7.14 14.10
N ARG A 379 -10.65 -6.17 14.86
CA ARG A 379 -10.42 -6.01 16.31
C ARG A 379 -11.56 -6.53 17.17
N VAL A 380 -12.73 -6.72 16.59
CA VAL A 380 -13.95 -7.02 17.34
C VAL A 380 -13.84 -8.34 18.11
N ALA A 381 -13.24 -9.38 17.51
CA ALA A 381 -13.06 -10.66 18.19
C ALA A 381 -12.15 -10.57 19.44
N MET A 382 -11.23 -9.61 19.48
CA MET A 382 -10.31 -9.42 20.61
C MET A 382 -10.84 -8.42 21.64
N LEU A 383 -11.46 -7.33 21.19
CA LEU A 383 -11.81 -6.17 22.03
C LEU A 383 -13.31 -6.07 22.32
N GLY A 384 -14.16 -6.72 21.52
CA GLY A 384 -15.60 -6.47 21.47
C GLY A 384 -15.96 -5.18 20.73
N LEU A 385 -17.24 -5.00 20.42
CA LEU A 385 -17.76 -3.85 19.65
C LEU A 385 -17.53 -2.52 20.38
N ARG A 386 -17.96 -2.43 21.64
CA ARG A 386 -17.89 -1.18 22.42
C ARG A 386 -16.47 -0.67 22.61
N ALA A 387 -15.52 -1.54 22.94
CA ALA A 387 -14.11 -1.13 23.09
C ALA A 387 -13.47 -0.79 21.74
N THR A 388 -13.84 -1.49 20.66
CA THR A 388 -13.40 -1.13 19.30
C THR A 388 -13.89 0.27 18.94
N ALA A 389 -15.17 0.57 19.18
CA ALA A 389 -15.73 1.90 18.99
C ALA A 389 -14.97 2.95 19.81
N ALA A 390 -14.75 2.72 21.11
CA ALA A 390 -14.03 3.66 21.97
C ALA A 390 -12.63 4.03 21.46
N LEU A 391 -11.93 3.10 20.79
CA LEU A 391 -10.59 3.34 20.24
C LEU A 391 -10.58 4.06 18.88
N LEU A 392 -11.72 4.18 18.18
CA LEU A 392 -11.76 4.90 16.90
C LEU A 392 -11.43 6.38 17.07
N GLY A 393 -10.60 6.94 16.21
CA GLY A 393 -10.13 8.32 16.33
C GLY A 393 -8.98 8.52 17.33
N SER A 394 -8.54 7.46 18.03
CA SER A 394 -7.30 7.47 18.81
C SER A 394 -6.08 7.11 17.96
N ARG A 395 -4.86 7.54 18.31
CA ARG A 395 -3.62 7.17 17.58
C ARG A 395 -3.41 5.66 17.45
N LEU A 396 -3.95 4.86 18.39
CA LEU A 396 -3.85 3.41 18.38
C LEU A 396 -4.55 2.79 17.17
N ASN A 397 -5.62 3.41 16.68
CA ASN A 397 -6.33 2.90 15.50
C ASN A 397 -5.50 3.00 14.21
N LEU A 398 -4.59 3.98 14.13
CA LEU A 398 -3.74 4.20 12.96
C LEU A 398 -2.73 3.05 12.78
N GLN A 399 -2.37 2.39 13.88
CA GLN A 399 -1.42 1.28 13.94
C GLN A 399 -2.09 -0.10 13.71
N TRP A 400 -3.42 -0.14 13.56
CA TRP A 400 -4.11 -1.40 13.32
C TRP A 400 -3.65 -2.02 12.00
N LYS A 401 -3.03 -3.19 12.12
CA LYS A 401 -2.61 -4.03 11.00
C LYS A 401 -3.80 -4.73 10.36
N GLY A 402 -3.92 -4.65 9.05
CA GLY A 402 -4.85 -5.44 8.25
C GLY A 402 -4.18 -6.71 7.73
N ARG A 403 -4.53 -7.08 6.50
CA ARG A 403 -4.03 -8.32 5.88
C ARG A 403 -2.51 -8.26 5.67
N ARG A 404 -1.82 -9.33 6.05
CA ARG A 404 -0.35 -9.48 5.86
C ARG A 404 0.07 -9.43 4.40
N THR A 405 -0.81 -9.84 3.50
CA THR A 405 -0.60 -9.86 2.04
C THR A 405 -1.08 -8.59 1.34
N ALA A 406 -1.63 -7.61 2.06
CA ALA A 406 -1.95 -6.32 1.49
C ALA A 406 -0.68 -5.59 1.05
N MET A 407 -0.79 -4.75 0.02
CA MET A 407 0.26 -3.81 -0.36
C MET A 407 0.66 -2.98 0.86
N SER A 408 1.93 -2.57 0.97
CA SER A 408 2.47 -1.83 2.14
C SER A 408 1.57 -0.65 2.53
N ARG A 409 1.13 0.14 1.55
CA ARG A 409 0.21 1.28 1.74
C ARG A 409 -1.16 0.91 2.30
N HIS A 410 -1.60 -0.35 2.25
CA HIS A 410 -2.88 -0.82 2.79
C HIS A 410 -2.72 -1.76 4.00
N GLN A 411 -1.49 -1.91 4.54
CA GLN A 411 -1.26 -2.77 5.70
C GLN A 411 -1.72 -2.14 7.01
N THR A 412 -1.69 -0.81 7.11
CA THR A 412 -2.24 -0.06 8.24
C THR A 412 -2.96 1.18 7.72
N LEU A 413 -3.86 1.73 8.53
CA LEU A 413 -4.52 2.99 8.22
C LEU A 413 -3.50 4.14 8.15
N ALA A 414 -2.48 4.12 9.03
CA ALA A 414 -1.34 5.02 8.95
C ALA A 414 -0.65 4.95 7.58
N ALA A 415 -0.27 3.76 7.10
CA ALA A 415 0.44 3.61 5.84
C ALA A 415 -0.36 4.12 4.63
N THR A 416 -1.71 4.03 4.68
CA THR A 416 -2.57 4.60 3.63
C THR A 416 -2.54 6.12 3.65
N LEU A 417 -2.52 6.72 4.84
CA LEU A 417 -2.48 8.16 5.03
C LEU A 417 -1.07 8.73 4.82
N ASP A 418 -0.01 8.04 5.22
CA ASP A 418 1.40 8.38 4.95
C ASP A 418 1.60 8.56 3.45
N TRP A 419 1.22 7.58 2.63
CA TRP A 419 1.29 7.69 1.18
C TRP A 419 0.53 8.91 0.62
N SER A 420 -0.65 9.20 1.18
CA SER A 420 -1.46 10.36 0.76
C SER A 420 -0.77 11.68 1.07
N TYR A 421 -0.11 11.71 2.21
CA TYR A 421 0.47 12.88 2.81
C TYR A 421 1.83 13.20 2.17
N GLU A 422 2.60 12.19 1.79
CA GLU A 422 3.87 12.32 1.06
C GLU A 422 3.70 12.92 -0.34
N LEU A 423 2.48 12.88 -0.91
CA LEU A 423 2.13 13.49 -2.19
C LEU A 423 1.66 14.96 -2.06
N LEU A 424 1.66 15.51 -0.85
CA LEU A 424 1.27 16.90 -0.62
C LEU A 424 2.46 17.84 -0.78
N SER A 425 2.18 19.03 -1.29
CA SER A 425 3.14 20.13 -1.16
C SER A 425 3.30 20.52 0.32
N ASP A 426 4.40 21.19 0.66
CA ASP A 426 4.65 21.66 2.03
C ASP A 426 3.50 22.54 2.55
N LEU A 427 2.94 23.37 1.66
CA LEU A 427 1.80 24.24 1.96
C LEU A 427 0.53 23.43 2.23
N GLU A 428 0.18 22.49 1.35
CA GLU A 428 -0.98 21.61 1.52
C GLU A 428 -0.89 20.81 2.83
N ALA A 429 0.30 20.26 3.12
CA ALA A 429 0.55 19.52 4.34
C ALA A 429 0.41 20.42 5.58
N ALA A 430 0.92 21.66 5.55
CA ALA A 430 0.81 22.62 6.64
C ALA A 430 -0.65 23.03 6.91
N VAL A 431 -1.43 23.30 5.85
CA VAL A 431 -2.86 23.60 5.95
C VAL A 431 -3.59 22.40 6.52
N LEU A 432 -3.39 21.19 5.99
CA LEU A 432 -4.03 19.97 6.49
C LEU A 432 -3.77 19.71 7.99
N ARG A 433 -2.53 19.92 8.45
CA ARG A 433 -2.17 19.81 9.88
C ARG A 433 -2.94 20.82 10.72
N SER A 434 -3.07 22.06 10.26
CA SER A 434 -3.78 23.13 10.97
C SER A 434 -5.29 22.88 11.06
N LEU A 435 -5.90 22.41 9.96
CA LEU A 435 -7.33 22.06 9.92
C LEU A 435 -7.71 20.87 10.82
N SER A 436 -6.73 20.08 11.27
CA SER A 436 -6.96 18.93 12.16
C SER A 436 -7.45 19.31 13.57
N LEU A 437 -7.42 20.61 13.89
CA LEU A 437 -7.96 21.15 15.14
C LEU A 437 -9.49 21.26 15.14
N PHE A 438 -10.11 21.37 13.96
CA PHE A 438 -11.57 21.43 13.87
C PHE A 438 -12.22 20.10 14.32
N PRO A 439 -13.12 20.14 15.32
CA PRO A 439 -13.81 18.95 15.82
C PRO A 439 -14.95 18.51 14.89
N ALA A 440 -15.41 19.38 13.99
CA ALA A 440 -16.52 19.15 13.08
C ALA A 440 -16.25 19.83 11.72
N SER A 441 -17.32 20.18 11.00
CA SER A 441 -17.20 20.96 9.78
C SER A 441 -16.80 22.41 10.07
N PHE A 442 -16.21 23.06 9.07
CA PHE A 442 -15.77 24.45 9.08
C PHE A 442 -16.02 25.06 7.69
N ASP A 443 -16.10 26.38 7.57
CA ASP A 443 -16.18 27.06 6.28
C ASP A 443 -14.81 27.57 5.80
N LEU A 444 -14.81 28.29 4.68
CA LEU A 444 -13.58 28.79 4.07
C LEU A 444 -12.89 29.88 4.92
N GLU A 445 -13.66 30.69 5.62
CA GLU A 445 -13.16 31.78 6.45
C GLU A 445 -12.52 31.22 7.73
N ASP A 446 -13.18 30.24 8.34
CA ASP A 446 -12.65 29.44 9.46
C ASP A 446 -11.26 28.85 9.11
N ALA A 447 -11.15 28.24 7.92
CA ALA A 447 -9.91 27.64 7.43
C ALA A 447 -8.79 28.69 7.28
N CYS A 448 -9.10 29.84 6.68
CA CYS A 448 -8.15 30.95 6.53
C CYS A 448 -7.67 31.46 7.90
N HIS A 449 -8.58 31.65 8.85
CA HIS A 449 -8.23 32.17 10.17
C HIS A 449 -7.24 31.27 10.91
N VAL A 450 -7.43 29.94 10.84
CA VAL A 450 -6.60 28.98 11.57
C VAL A 450 -5.29 28.67 10.84
N ALA A 451 -5.28 28.63 9.51
CA ALA A 451 -4.13 28.18 8.72
C ALA A 451 -3.22 29.29 8.18
N ALA A 452 -3.70 30.54 8.08
CA ALA A 452 -2.88 31.67 7.64
C ALA A 452 -1.82 32.09 8.70
N ASP A 453 -0.85 32.92 8.28
CA ASP A 453 0.20 33.57 9.10
C ASP A 453 1.29 32.66 9.68
N ARG A 454 1.17 31.36 9.50
CA ARG A 454 2.13 30.36 10.00
C ARG A 454 3.58 30.63 9.58
N GLN A 455 3.76 31.18 8.37
CA GLN A 455 5.05 31.59 7.77
C GLN A 455 4.85 32.64 6.65
N GLY A 456 3.88 33.55 6.80
CA GLY A 456 3.48 34.45 5.70
C GLY A 456 2.60 33.78 4.63
N VAL A 457 1.96 32.65 4.96
CA VAL A 457 0.94 32.01 4.13
C VAL A 457 -0.24 32.97 4.02
N ALA A 458 -0.52 33.45 2.81
CA ALA A 458 -1.64 34.36 2.58
C ALA A 458 -2.96 33.59 2.60
N PRO A 459 -4.10 34.24 2.92
CA PRO A 459 -5.42 33.60 2.84
C PRO A 459 -5.69 32.96 1.48
N ARG A 460 -5.26 33.59 0.39
CA ARG A 460 -5.37 33.04 -0.97
C ARG A 460 -4.69 31.67 -1.11
N ASP A 461 -3.51 31.51 -0.53
CA ASP A 461 -2.74 30.26 -0.58
C ASP A 461 -3.43 29.17 0.24
N VAL A 462 -4.09 29.53 1.35
CA VAL A 462 -4.92 28.60 2.13
C VAL A 462 -6.12 28.12 1.32
N VAL A 463 -6.80 29.03 0.60
CA VAL A 463 -7.94 28.67 -0.27
C VAL A 463 -7.49 27.71 -1.37
N GLU A 464 -6.37 28.00 -2.02
CA GLU A 464 -5.81 27.13 -3.06
C GLU A 464 -5.43 25.76 -2.50
N ALA A 465 -4.71 25.72 -1.38
CA ALA A 465 -4.34 24.47 -0.71
C ALA A 465 -5.56 23.67 -0.24
N LEU A 466 -6.60 24.31 0.29
CA LEU A 466 -7.85 23.65 0.67
C LEU A 466 -8.53 23.05 -0.55
N GLY A 467 -8.56 23.77 -1.69
CA GLY A 467 -9.03 23.26 -2.97
C GLY A 467 -8.29 22.00 -3.39
N GLN A 468 -6.95 21.99 -3.30
CA GLN A 468 -6.14 20.81 -3.61
C GLN A 468 -6.40 19.66 -2.64
N LEU A 469 -6.58 19.92 -1.34
CA LEU A 469 -6.91 18.89 -0.36
C LEU A 469 -8.29 18.26 -0.62
N VAL A 470 -9.26 19.03 -1.12
CA VAL A 470 -10.55 18.51 -1.57
C VAL A 470 -10.37 17.66 -2.82
N ILE A 471 -9.62 18.14 -3.82
CA ILE A 471 -9.32 17.41 -5.07
C ILE A 471 -8.62 16.08 -4.78
N LYS A 472 -7.66 16.06 -3.86
CA LYS A 472 -6.91 14.88 -3.41
C LYS A 472 -7.69 14.00 -2.41
N SER A 473 -8.95 14.33 -2.15
CA SER A 473 -9.87 13.60 -1.27
C SER A 473 -9.38 13.43 0.18
N LEU A 474 -8.65 14.41 0.71
CA LEU A 474 -8.22 14.48 2.11
C LEU A 474 -9.17 15.35 2.96
N VAL A 475 -9.89 16.27 2.31
CA VAL A 475 -10.97 17.06 2.89
C VAL A 475 -12.24 16.79 2.09
N VAL A 476 -13.36 16.62 2.79
CA VAL A 476 -14.69 16.50 2.18
C VAL A 476 -15.33 17.87 2.14
N ALA A 477 -15.83 18.28 0.97
CA ALA A 477 -16.64 19.48 0.80
C ALA A 477 -18.11 19.10 0.63
N ASP A 478 -18.98 19.73 1.42
CA ASP A 478 -20.44 19.72 1.24
C ASP A 478 -20.85 21.08 0.68
N THR A 479 -21.28 21.07 -0.59
CA THR A 479 -21.70 22.26 -1.34
C THR A 479 -23.22 22.37 -1.47
N ARG A 480 -23.99 21.55 -0.75
CA ARG A 480 -25.47 21.57 -0.83
C ARG A 480 -26.07 22.75 -0.08
N ALA A 481 -25.36 23.30 0.90
CA ALA A 481 -25.74 24.49 1.63
C ALA A 481 -25.37 25.78 0.87
N SER A 482 -25.93 26.92 1.29
CA SER A 482 -25.61 28.24 0.72
C SER A 482 -24.14 28.64 0.89
N THR A 483 -23.47 28.09 1.91
CA THR A 483 -22.03 28.20 2.13
C THR A 483 -21.42 26.81 2.11
N ALA A 484 -20.31 26.64 1.38
CA ALA A 484 -19.61 25.36 1.34
C ALA A 484 -19.05 25.03 2.73
N ARG A 485 -19.35 23.82 3.21
CA ARG A 485 -18.84 23.30 4.48
C ARG A 485 -17.81 22.23 4.22
N TYR A 486 -16.66 22.33 4.86
CA TYR A 486 -15.54 21.41 4.75
C TYR A 486 -15.42 20.58 6.01
N ARG A 487 -14.98 19.34 5.89
CA ARG A 487 -14.68 18.49 7.05
C ARG A 487 -13.54 17.53 6.73
N LEU A 488 -12.73 17.21 7.74
CA LEU A 488 -11.77 16.11 7.64
C LEU A 488 -12.47 14.80 8.02
N LEU A 489 -12.17 13.72 7.29
CA LEU A 489 -12.51 12.36 7.72
C LEU A 489 -11.82 12.09 9.07
N VAL A 490 -12.45 11.31 9.95
CA VAL A 490 -11.94 11.07 11.32
C VAL A 490 -10.51 10.53 11.29
N ALA A 491 -10.24 9.56 10.41
CA ALA A 491 -8.91 8.97 10.21
C ALA A 491 -7.88 10.02 9.78
N THR A 492 -8.22 10.84 8.77
CA THR A 492 -7.36 11.91 8.27
C THR A 492 -7.09 12.92 9.37
N ARG A 493 -8.11 13.34 10.12
CA ARG A 493 -7.95 14.28 11.24
C ARG A 493 -7.02 13.74 12.32
N THR A 494 -7.23 12.50 12.78
CA THR A 494 -6.39 11.88 13.80
C THR A 494 -4.94 11.78 13.33
N TYR A 495 -4.72 11.39 12.07
CA TYR A 495 -3.39 11.34 11.47
C TYR A 495 -2.75 12.72 11.34
N SER A 496 -3.48 13.73 10.87
CA SER A 496 -2.97 15.09 10.73
C SER A 496 -2.61 15.72 12.08
N ARG A 497 -3.31 15.37 13.17
CA ARG A 497 -2.92 15.76 14.54
C ARG A 497 -1.59 15.13 14.96
N VAL A 498 -1.35 13.87 14.60
CA VAL A 498 -0.05 13.22 14.83
C VAL A 498 1.05 13.96 14.08
N LYS A 499 0.83 14.29 12.81
CA LYS A 499 1.79 15.05 12.00
C LYS A 499 2.00 16.49 12.52
N LEU A 500 0.96 17.14 13.05
CA LEU A 500 1.06 18.46 13.69
C LEU A 500 1.99 18.44 14.90
N VAL A 501 1.92 17.38 15.71
CA VAL A 501 2.82 17.19 16.86
C VAL A 501 4.23 16.82 16.41
N GLU A 502 4.38 15.89 15.47
CA GLU A 502 5.69 15.47 14.93
C GLU A 502 6.46 16.62 14.27
N ALA A 503 5.74 17.58 13.69
CA ALA A 503 6.32 18.79 13.11
C ALA A 503 6.58 19.91 14.14
N GLY A 504 6.22 19.73 15.42
CA GLY A 504 6.49 20.70 16.49
C GLY A 504 5.55 21.92 16.49
N GLU A 505 4.41 21.83 15.82
CA GLU A 505 3.56 22.99 15.50
C GLU A 505 2.30 23.09 16.36
N ALA A 506 2.05 22.09 17.22
CA ALA A 506 0.83 21.96 18.00
C ALA A 506 0.51 23.20 18.85
N ALA A 507 1.50 23.77 19.53
CA ALA A 507 1.30 24.94 20.38
C ALA A 507 0.91 26.19 19.58
N PHE A 508 1.50 26.40 18.41
CA PHE A 508 1.17 27.53 17.54
C PHE A 508 -0.25 27.38 16.97
N ALA A 509 -0.57 26.21 16.43
CA ALA A 509 -1.87 25.96 15.84
C ALA A 509 -3.00 26.04 16.89
N ALA A 510 -2.76 25.53 18.11
CA ALA A 510 -3.72 25.66 19.21
C ALA A 510 -4.01 27.13 19.55
N ARG A 511 -2.99 27.99 19.64
CA ARG A 511 -3.22 29.44 19.88
C ARG A 511 -4.08 30.08 18.79
N ARG A 512 -3.84 29.75 17.52
CA ARG A 512 -4.63 30.29 16.40
C ARG A 512 -6.08 29.82 16.44
N TYR A 513 -6.30 28.55 16.72
CA TYR A 513 -7.64 28.00 16.85
C TYR A 513 -8.41 28.63 18.02
N VAL A 514 -7.72 29.01 19.09
CA VAL A 514 -8.34 29.70 20.24
C VAL A 514 -8.70 31.14 19.90
N MET A 515 -7.81 31.86 19.21
CA MET A 515 -8.13 33.21 18.71
C MET A 515 -9.34 33.18 17.76
N TYR A 516 -9.48 32.09 16.98
CA TYR A 516 -10.64 31.83 16.15
C TYR A 516 -11.92 31.59 16.97
N GLU A 517 -11.88 30.69 17.97
CA GLU A 517 -13.02 30.45 18.84
C GLU A 517 -13.43 31.72 19.62
N ASP A 518 -12.46 32.57 19.98
CA ASP A 518 -12.71 33.86 20.62
C ASP A 518 -13.37 34.88 19.68
N SER A 519 -12.90 34.97 18.42
CA SER A 519 -13.49 35.89 17.44
C SER A 519 -14.93 35.49 17.05
N LEU A 520 -15.23 34.18 17.02
CA LEU A 520 -16.60 33.69 16.88
C LEU A 520 -17.50 34.13 18.04
N LEU A 521 -16.99 34.10 19.28
CA LEU A 521 -17.74 34.52 20.46
C LEU A 521 -17.99 36.03 20.48
N GLU A 522 -17.05 36.84 20.00
CA GLU A 522 -17.21 38.31 19.88
C GLU A 522 -18.23 38.71 18.80
N GLY A 523 -18.40 37.90 17.76
CA GLY A 523 -19.39 38.10 16.70
C GLY A 523 -20.84 37.74 17.09
N LEU A 524 -21.06 37.09 18.24
CA LEU A 524 -22.40 36.71 18.69
C LEU A 524 -23.15 37.90 19.32
N PRO A 525 -24.32 38.29 18.79
CA PRO A 525 -25.12 39.34 19.41
C PRO A 525 -25.72 38.87 20.74
N GLY A 526 -25.14 39.34 21.85
CA GLY A 526 -25.78 39.35 23.17
C GLY A 526 -25.42 38.21 24.13
N GLN A 527 -24.59 38.55 25.12
CA GLN A 527 -24.63 38.21 26.56
C GLN A 527 -23.19 38.12 27.09
N PRO A 528 -22.63 39.23 27.62
CA PRO A 528 -21.24 39.29 28.11
C PRO A 528 -20.87 38.20 29.12
N PHE A 529 -21.87 37.73 29.88
CA PHE A 529 -21.71 36.66 30.87
C PHE A 529 -21.49 35.28 30.23
N TYR A 530 -22.20 34.95 29.14
CA TYR A 530 -22.04 33.68 28.42
C TYR A 530 -20.70 33.64 27.67
N VAL A 531 -20.31 34.75 27.04
CA VAL A 531 -19.00 34.89 26.39
C VAL A 531 -17.85 34.78 27.40
N ALA A 532 -17.98 35.39 28.59
CA ALA A 532 -16.98 35.30 29.66
C ALA A 532 -16.88 33.89 30.27
N ASP A 533 -18.00 33.17 30.47
CA ASP A 533 -18.01 31.78 30.93
C ASP A 533 -17.37 30.85 29.87
N CYS A 534 -17.72 31.01 28.59
CA CYS A 534 -17.06 30.29 27.49
C CYS A 534 -15.55 30.56 27.44
N ARG A 535 -15.12 31.83 27.53
CA ARG A 535 -13.71 32.25 27.52
C ARG A 535 -12.93 31.68 28.70
N SER A 536 -13.52 31.67 29.91
CA SER A 536 -12.92 31.08 31.11
C SER A 536 -12.74 29.56 31.04
N ARG A 537 -13.54 28.87 30.22
CA ARG A 537 -13.43 27.43 29.94
C ARG A 537 -12.51 27.12 28.77
N LEU A 538 -12.18 28.11 27.94
CA LEU A 538 -11.33 27.96 26.75
C LEU A 538 -9.85 27.91 27.12
N GLU A 539 -9.34 28.83 27.95
CA GLU A 539 -7.91 28.89 28.36
C GLU A 539 -7.39 27.59 28.99
N PRO A 540 -8.08 26.94 29.95
CA PRO A 540 -7.66 25.65 30.50
C PRO A 540 -7.77 24.51 29.47
N ARG A 541 -8.66 24.63 28.47
CA ARG A 541 -8.77 23.68 27.36
C ARG A 541 -7.66 23.86 26.33
N VAL A 542 -7.01 25.02 26.24
CA VAL A 542 -5.81 25.23 25.40
C VAL A 542 -4.61 24.53 26.00
N GLU A 543 -4.36 24.73 27.29
CA GLU A 543 -3.30 24.02 27.99
C GLU A 543 -3.61 22.54 28.03
N ALA A 544 -4.86 22.11 28.29
CA ALA A 544 -5.25 20.71 28.25
C ALA A 544 -5.25 20.11 26.83
N ALA A 545 -5.57 20.85 25.76
CA ALA A 545 -5.49 20.38 24.38
C ALA A 545 -4.04 20.32 23.92
N ALA A 546 -3.20 21.30 24.29
CA ALA A 546 -1.76 21.27 24.10
C ALA A 546 -1.10 20.17 24.95
N LEU A 547 -1.58 19.88 26.18
CA LEU A 547 -1.17 18.77 27.04
C LEU A 547 -1.79 17.43 26.64
N GLN A 548 -2.90 17.37 25.93
CA GLN A 548 -3.42 16.13 25.33
C GLN A 548 -2.70 15.84 24.01
N LEU A 549 -2.37 16.88 23.24
CA LEU A 549 -1.49 16.81 22.07
C LEU A 549 -0.05 16.46 22.46
N ASN A 550 0.48 17.03 23.56
CA ASN A 550 1.83 16.78 24.09
C ASN A 550 1.91 15.62 25.09
N GLY A 551 0.83 15.24 25.78
CA GLY A 551 0.79 14.11 26.72
C GLY A 551 0.94 12.76 26.02
N CYS A 552 0.74 12.75 24.71
CA CYS A 552 1.13 11.67 23.80
C CYS A 552 2.67 11.50 23.65
N ILE A 553 3.49 12.41 24.21
CA ILE A 553 4.96 12.37 24.18
C ILE A 553 5.53 11.56 25.36
N ALA A 554 4.84 11.49 26.51
CA ALA A 554 5.41 10.89 27.74
C ALA A 554 5.42 9.34 27.80
N VAL A 555 4.96 8.64 26.76
CA VAL A 555 5.01 7.16 26.71
C VAL A 555 6.21 6.63 25.91
N ARG A 556 6.94 7.49 25.18
CA ARG A 556 8.16 7.08 24.46
C ARG A 556 9.39 6.99 25.39
N ASP A 557 9.45 7.80 26.45
CA ASP A 557 10.58 7.80 27.40
C ASP A 557 10.43 6.83 28.57
N ARG A 558 9.28 6.14 28.72
CA ARG A 558 9.11 5.05 29.71
C ARG A 558 9.16 3.64 29.14
N ALA A 559 9.21 3.49 27.81
CA ALA A 559 9.36 2.20 27.15
C ALA A 559 10.79 1.96 26.60
N ALA A 560 11.69 2.92 26.83
CA ALA A 560 13.11 2.85 26.44
C ALA A 560 14.06 2.80 27.66
N ASN A 561 13.56 2.39 28.82
CA ASN A 561 14.36 2.05 30.01
C ASN A 561 13.95 0.69 30.55
#